data_AF-A0A5C6EI89-F1
#
_entry.id   AF-A0A5C6EI89-F1
#
_cell.length_a   1.000
_cell.length_b   1.000
_cell.length_c   1.000
_cell.angle_alpha   90.00
_cell.angle_beta   90.00
_cell.angle_gamma   90.00
#
_symmetry.space_group_name_H-M   'P 1'
#
loop_
_entity.id
_entity.type
_entity.pdbx_description
1 polymer ?
#
loop_
_entity_poly.entity_id
_entity_poly.type
_entity_poly.pdbx_seq_one_letter_code
_entity_poly.pdbx_strand_id
1 'polypeptide(L)'
;MPVEQPPSVPPQPSQVARDRVPPWAVPIGSLGGMQLNLSYGIFVAAGIVLTVVMIAKSQPGNSDLPKAALLGTMVWVSGWVVQSIVHTFTVLGCGLSVGELTVGLIGVETSPRRWPPKRALVVTLSTMGSLVVLAMVFRLIGGGFQIPTLSDDSAGSLVTGLFAMPSLGMAAPDAMWKAAAWLCSLQAVCQIFPLPRSLGRQTYGALTAICGTRLDLPAQVRVFRRCLIVLAMLTMVLAMWSLAQTTSTGLPSWPILFGLALLLWVSSYRSDIVQILRAFEFSTEAGSSQSRRQPSLVAKVKERLNRKRKLKRLKAVMQQERNEAVDAARLDDILRRLHSGGKESLSAEDQKILARVSDQLRKNRSTGNTSSGS
;
A
#
# COMPACT_ATOMS: atom_id res chain seq x y z
N MET A 1 -28.48 46.02 -22.98
CA MET A 1 -28.61 44.62 -23.42
C MET A 1 -27.91 43.75 -22.39
N PRO A 2 -28.59 42.76 -21.78
CA PRO A 2 -27.94 41.85 -20.85
C PRO A 2 -26.97 40.94 -21.62
N VAL A 3 -25.74 40.86 -21.16
CA VAL A 3 -24.71 39.96 -21.70
C VAL A 3 -25.05 38.56 -21.22
N GLU A 4 -25.51 37.69 -22.11
CA GLU A 4 -25.67 36.26 -21.83
C GLU A 4 -24.32 35.69 -21.37
N GLN A 5 -24.23 35.31 -20.09
CA GLN A 5 -23.10 34.51 -19.63
C GLN A 5 -23.14 33.17 -20.37
N PRO A 6 -22.05 32.79 -21.08
CA PRO A 6 -22.00 31.52 -21.77
C PRO A 6 -22.25 30.39 -20.76
N PRO A 7 -23.00 29.35 -21.14
CA PRO A 7 -23.33 28.24 -20.26
C PRO A 7 -22.04 27.70 -19.67
N SER A 8 -21.93 27.78 -18.34
CA SER A 8 -20.77 27.30 -17.60
C SER A 8 -20.55 25.84 -17.95
N VAL A 9 -19.49 25.55 -18.71
CA VAL A 9 -19.12 24.18 -19.04
C VAL A 9 -18.97 23.42 -17.72
N PRO A 10 -19.74 22.34 -17.50
CA PRO A 10 -19.65 21.61 -16.24
C PRO A 10 -18.19 21.17 -16.06
N PRO A 11 -17.58 21.45 -14.91
CA PRO A 11 -16.15 21.21 -14.69
C PRO A 11 -15.85 19.75 -15.03
N GLN A 12 -14.90 19.54 -15.95
CA GLN A 12 -14.55 18.20 -16.39
C GLN A 12 -14.17 17.34 -15.16
N PRO A 13 -14.83 16.19 -14.95
CA PRO A 13 -14.61 15.33 -13.78
C PRO A 13 -13.20 14.71 -13.73
N SER A 14 -12.39 14.87 -14.77
CA SER A 14 -10.98 14.45 -14.83
C SER A 14 -10.00 15.49 -14.26
N GLN A 15 -10.42 16.74 -14.08
CA GLN A 15 -9.65 17.79 -13.41
C GLN A 15 -10.08 17.96 -11.96
N VAL A 16 -10.43 16.87 -11.28
CA VAL A 16 -10.36 16.85 -9.81
C VAL A 16 -8.91 17.21 -9.50
N ALA A 17 -8.74 18.44 -9.01
CA ALA A 17 -7.46 19.08 -8.76
C ALA A 17 -6.50 18.05 -8.19
N ARG A 18 -5.32 17.88 -8.82
CA ARG A 18 -4.21 17.12 -8.24
C ARG A 18 -4.22 17.40 -6.75
N ASP A 19 -4.49 16.37 -5.96
CA ASP A 19 -4.74 16.47 -4.53
C ASP A 19 -3.70 17.43 -3.95
N ARG A 20 -4.14 18.63 -3.56
CA ARG A 20 -3.22 19.62 -3.01
C ARG A 20 -2.58 18.96 -1.81
N VAL A 21 -1.25 19.02 -1.73
CA VAL A 21 -0.49 18.49 -0.60
C VAL A 21 -1.20 18.93 0.68
N PRO A 22 -1.58 17.98 1.55
CA PRO A 22 -2.32 18.32 2.74
C PRO A 22 -1.54 19.37 3.54
N PRO A 23 -2.18 20.43 4.08
CA PRO A 23 -1.47 21.53 4.76
C PRO A 23 -0.73 21.10 6.04
N TRP A 24 -0.87 19.84 6.43
CA TRP A 24 -0.32 19.23 7.63
C TRP A 24 0.75 18.17 7.31
N ALA A 25 1.15 18.04 6.05
CA ALA A 25 2.16 17.09 5.62
C ALA A 25 3.21 17.74 4.72
N VAL A 26 4.45 17.27 4.83
CA VAL A 26 5.58 17.69 4.01
C VAL A 26 5.76 16.68 2.86
N PRO A 27 5.81 17.11 1.60
CA PRO A 27 6.09 16.21 0.49
C PRO A 27 7.56 15.78 0.54
N ILE A 28 7.81 14.47 0.66
CA ILE A 28 9.17 13.91 0.64
C ILE A 28 9.64 13.69 -0.80
N GLY A 29 8.73 13.24 -1.67
CA GLY A 29 9.06 12.93 -3.06
C GLY A 29 7.98 12.14 -3.76
N SER A 30 8.28 11.64 -4.95
CA SER A 30 7.36 10.78 -5.71
C SER A 30 8.03 9.45 -6.06
N LEU A 31 7.36 8.33 -5.77
CA LEU A 31 7.81 6.99 -6.13
C LEU A 31 6.78 6.33 -7.05
N GLY A 32 7.14 6.07 -8.30
CA GLY A 32 6.24 5.40 -9.25
C GLY A 32 4.95 6.18 -9.58
N GLY A 33 4.98 7.52 -9.47
CA GLY A 33 3.81 8.38 -9.66
C GLY A 33 2.92 8.57 -8.42
N MET A 34 3.24 7.89 -7.31
CA MET A 34 2.64 8.13 -5.99
C MET A 34 3.42 9.23 -5.27
N GLN A 35 2.74 10.28 -4.80
CA GLN A 35 3.36 11.29 -3.94
C GLN A 35 3.46 10.79 -2.50
N LEU A 36 4.68 10.75 -1.95
CA LEU A 36 4.95 10.38 -0.57
C LEU A 36 4.98 11.65 0.30
N ASN A 37 4.11 11.70 1.29
CA ASN A 37 4.01 12.81 2.23
C ASN A 37 4.29 12.32 3.67
N LEU A 38 4.89 13.19 4.49
CA LEU A 38 5.16 12.93 5.91
C LEU A 38 4.36 13.90 6.77
N SER A 39 3.60 13.39 7.74
CA SER A 39 2.84 14.23 8.67
C SER A 39 3.77 15.05 9.56
N TYR A 40 3.44 16.33 9.83
CA TYR A 40 4.20 17.17 10.78
C TYR A 40 4.27 16.55 12.18
N GLY A 41 3.28 15.73 12.55
CA GLY A 41 3.26 15.03 13.84
C GLY A 41 4.48 14.13 14.07
N ILE A 42 5.11 13.62 13.00
CA ILE A 42 6.33 12.80 13.11
C ILE A 42 7.50 13.64 13.62
N PHE A 43 7.69 14.85 13.08
CA PHE A 43 8.78 15.73 13.51
C PHE A 43 8.60 16.19 14.96
N VAL A 44 7.35 16.51 15.35
CA VAL A 44 7.02 16.89 16.73
C VAL A 44 7.30 15.72 17.68
N ALA A 45 6.85 14.52 17.34
CA ALA A 45 7.09 13.34 18.16
C ALA A 45 8.59 13.01 18.27
N ALA A 46 9.34 13.10 17.17
CA ALA A 46 10.79 12.90 17.18
C ALA A 46 11.49 13.92 18.08
N GLY A 47 11.08 15.19 18.04
CA GLY A 47 11.60 16.24 18.93
C GLY A 47 11.31 15.97 20.41
N ILE A 48 10.10 15.51 20.74
CA ILE A 48 9.72 15.12 22.11
C ILE A 48 10.57 13.93 22.58
N VAL A 49 10.67 12.87 21.78
CA VAL A 49 11.47 11.68 22.11
C VAL A 49 12.92 12.05 22.33
N LEU A 50 13.50 12.84 21.42
CA LEU A 50 14.89 13.31 21.54
C LEU A 50 15.09 14.13 22.84
N THR A 51 14.17 15.04 23.15
CA THR A 51 14.22 15.87 24.36
C THR A 51 14.15 15.01 25.63
N VAL A 52 13.21 14.07 25.69
CA VAL A 52 13.05 13.14 26.83
C VAL A 52 14.30 12.29 27.01
N VAL A 53 14.84 11.74 25.93
CA VAL A 53 16.08 10.94 25.96
C VAL A 53 17.26 11.79 26.44
N MET A 54 17.37 13.04 26.00
CA MET A 54 18.47 13.94 26.38
C MET A 54 18.39 14.39 27.84
N ILE A 55 17.19 14.52 28.41
CA ILE A 55 16.99 14.84 29.83
C ILE A 55 17.27 13.59 30.68
N ALA A 56 16.73 12.44 30.29
CA ALA A 56 16.77 11.22 31.10
C ALA A 56 18.12 10.49 31.04
N LYS A 57 18.90 10.63 29.96
CA LYS A 57 20.24 10.01 29.84
C LYS A 57 21.22 10.47 30.93
N SER A 58 20.97 11.64 31.53
CA SER A 58 21.82 12.22 32.57
C SER A 58 21.62 11.57 33.95
N GLN A 59 20.57 10.75 34.11
CA GLN A 59 20.29 10.04 35.35
C GLN A 59 21.11 8.74 35.45
N PRO A 60 21.59 8.37 36.65
CA PRO A 60 22.35 7.14 36.84
C PRO A 60 21.50 5.92 36.46
N GLY A 61 22.07 5.01 35.66
CA GLY A 61 21.39 3.81 35.16
C GLY A 61 20.75 3.94 33.76
N ASN A 62 20.70 5.14 33.17
CA ASN A 62 20.05 5.38 31.87
C ASN A 62 21.03 5.53 30.69
N SER A 63 22.27 5.05 30.82
CA SER A 63 23.30 5.17 29.75
C SER A 63 22.89 4.49 28.44
N ASP A 64 22.05 3.47 28.51
CA ASP A 64 21.58 2.71 27.35
C ASP A 64 20.26 3.26 26.74
N LEU A 65 19.64 4.25 27.38
CA LEU A 65 18.39 4.84 26.91
C LEU A 65 18.46 5.37 25.46
N PRO A 66 19.54 6.05 25.00
CA PRO A 66 19.63 6.51 23.62
C PRO A 66 19.66 5.35 22.60
N LYS A 67 20.34 4.25 22.93
CA LYS A 67 20.38 3.05 22.08
C LYS A 67 19.00 2.39 22.03
N ALA A 68 18.32 2.28 23.17
CA ALA A 68 16.97 1.74 23.25
C ALA A 68 15.97 2.58 22.45
N ALA A 69 16.05 3.90 22.56
CA ALA A 69 15.20 4.83 21.81
C ALA A 69 15.46 4.74 20.30
N LEU A 70 16.73 4.63 19.88
CA LEU A 70 17.09 4.42 18.48
C LEU A 70 16.52 3.11 17.94
N LEU A 71 16.71 2.00 18.66
CA LEU A 71 16.16 0.69 18.29
C LEU A 71 14.64 0.69 18.23
N GLY A 72 13.98 1.27 19.24
CA GLY A 72 12.52 1.43 19.26
C GLY A 72 12.01 2.25 18.07
N THR A 73 12.73 3.33 17.72
CA THR A 73 12.41 4.15 16.54
C THR A 73 12.57 3.35 15.25
N MET A 74 13.65 2.56 15.11
CA MET A 74 13.85 1.71 13.93
C MET A 74 12.74 0.66 13.78
N VAL A 75 12.33 0.02 14.88
CA VAL A 75 11.19 -0.90 14.87
C VAL A 75 9.91 -0.17 14.46
N TRP A 76 9.63 1.00 15.03
CA TRP A 76 8.44 1.78 14.71
C TRP A 76 8.39 2.16 13.23
N VAL A 77 9.52 2.63 12.69
CA VAL A 77 9.67 2.96 11.26
C VAL A 77 9.51 1.70 10.38
N SER A 78 9.98 0.53 10.82
CA SER A 78 9.76 -0.72 10.09
C SER A 78 8.27 -1.03 9.93
N GLY A 79 7.46 -0.74 10.97
CA GLY A 79 6.01 -0.79 10.91
C GLY A 79 5.43 0.13 9.83
N TRP A 80 5.89 1.38 9.74
CA TRP A 80 5.48 2.31 8.69
C TRP A 80 5.80 1.80 7.28
N VAL A 81 6.99 1.25 7.09
CA VAL A 81 7.44 0.70 5.81
C VAL A 81 6.55 -0.48 5.39
N VAL A 82 6.35 -1.46 6.29
CA VAL A 82 5.51 -2.63 6.01
C VAL A 82 4.08 -2.23 5.70
N GLN A 83 3.49 -1.32 6.48
CA GLN A 83 2.13 -0.82 6.19
C GLN A 83 2.05 -0.10 4.85
N SER A 84 3.02 0.77 4.53
CA SER A 84 3.05 1.51 3.27
C SER A 84 3.11 0.56 2.07
N ILE A 85 3.93 -0.50 2.18
CA ILE A 85 4.06 -1.55 1.18
C ILE A 85 2.73 -2.30 1.01
N VAL A 86 2.16 -2.85 2.09
CA VAL A 86 0.92 -3.63 2.04
C VAL A 86 -0.26 -2.79 1.56
N HIS A 87 -0.36 -1.54 2.01
CA HIS A 87 -1.36 -0.59 1.53
C HIS A 87 -1.24 -0.39 0.02
N THR A 88 -0.05 -0.05 -0.47
CA THR A 88 0.20 0.17 -1.90
C THR A 88 -0.13 -1.06 -2.73
N PHE A 89 0.32 -2.25 -2.32
CA PHE A 89 0.02 -3.50 -3.00
C PHE A 89 -1.47 -3.84 -2.99
N THR A 90 -2.17 -3.63 -1.87
CA THR A 90 -3.61 -3.93 -1.78
C THR A 90 -4.43 -2.97 -2.65
N VAL A 91 -4.10 -1.67 -2.64
CA VAL A 91 -4.76 -0.67 -3.48
C VAL A 91 -4.56 -1.00 -4.96
N LEU A 92 -3.33 -1.32 -5.37
CA LEU A 92 -3.03 -1.75 -6.74
C LEU A 92 -3.74 -3.07 -7.11
N GLY A 93 -3.78 -4.04 -6.19
CA GLY A 93 -4.48 -5.31 -6.37
C GLY A 93 -5.99 -5.14 -6.53
N CYS A 94 -6.57 -4.16 -5.84
CA CYS A 94 -7.97 -3.74 -5.99
C CYS A 94 -8.23 -2.89 -7.25
N GLY A 95 -7.21 -2.63 -8.07
CA GLY A 95 -7.29 -1.81 -9.29
C GLY A 95 -7.58 -0.34 -9.02
N LEU A 96 -7.23 0.16 -7.84
CA LEU A 96 -7.40 1.55 -7.42
C LEU A 96 -6.10 2.33 -7.66
N SER A 97 -6.19 3.66 -7.77
CA SER A 97 -5.01 4.53 -7.87
C SER A 97 -4.51 4.98 -6.50
N VAL A 98 -3.19 4.88 -6.29
CA VAL A 98 -2.48 5.40 -5.12
C VAL A 98 -1.93 6.78 -5.48
N GLY A 99 -2.79 7.81 -5.55
CA GLY A 99 -2.36 9.15 -5.97
C GLY A 99 -1.34 9.77 -5.02
N GLU A 100 -1.65 9.71 -3.72
CA GLU A 100 -0.78 10.15 -2.63
C GLU A 100 -0.63 9.02 -1.61
N LEU A 101 0.33 9.11 -0.70
CA LEU A 101 0.45 8.25 0.47
C LEU A 101 1.08 9.10 1.56
N THR A 102 0.34 9.29 2.65
CA THR A 102 0.83 10.07 3.78
C THR A 102 1.18 9.13 4.91
N VAL A 103 2.40 9.23 5.43
CA VAL A 103 2.83 8.50 6.62
C VAL A 103 2.71 9.44 7.82
N GLY A 104 1.89 9.03 8.77
CA GLY A 104 1.63 9.68 10.05
C GLY A 104 2.40 9.07 11.21
N LEU A 105 2.24 9.66 12.40
CA LEU A 105 2.90 9.21 13.61
C LEU A 105 2.63 7.72 13.91
N ILE A 106 1.38 7.30 13.73
CA ILE A 106 0.92 5.94 14.05
C ILE A 106 1.07 5.00 12.83
N GLY A 107 1.37 5.52 11.65
CA GLY A 107 1.51 4.74 10.41
C GLY A 107 0.79 5.39 9.23
N VAL A 108 0.30 4.59 8.29
CA VAL A 108 -0.32 5.13 7.07
C VAL A 108 -1.58 5.94 7.41
N GLU A 109 -1.62 7.20 6.95
CA GLU A 109 -2.79 8.07 7.00
C GLU A 109 -3.40 8.16 5.60
N THR A 110 -4.72 8.11 5.52
CA THR A 110 -5.42 8.14 4.23
C THR A 110 -6.41 9.29 4.17
N SER A 111 -6.21 10.19 3.21
CA SER A 111 -7.18 11.22 2.87
C SER A 111 -8.49 10.59 2.39
N PRO A 112 -9.63 11.28 2.52
CA PRO A 112 -10.90 10.84 1.93
C PRO A 112 -10.74 10.58 0.43
N ARG A 113 -10.99 9.33 0.00
CA ARG A 113 -10.86 8.92 -1.41
C ARG A 113 -12.15 8.37 -1.92
N ARG A 114 -12.37 8.54 -3.23
CA ARG A 114 -13.52 8.00 -3.97
C ARG A 114 -13.34 6.51 -4.24
N TRP A 115 -13.16 5.72 -3.19
CA TRP A 115 -13.02 4.27 -3.27
C TRP A 115 -14.35 3.60 -2.91
N PRO A 116 -14.77 2.55 -3.63
CA PRO A 116 -15.94 1.78 -3.22
C PRO A 116 -15.79 1.29 -1.77
N PRO A 117 -16.82 1.41 -0.91
CA PRO A 117 -16.72 1.10 0.52
C PRO A 117 -16.11 -0.28 0.82
N LYS A 118 -16.54 -1.30 0.06
CA LYS A 118 -16.03 -2.68 0.21
C LYS A 118 -14.52 -2.77 -0.06
N ARG A 119 -14.01 -2.04 -1.07
CA ARG A 119 -12.57 -2.04 -1.38
C ARG A 119 -11.77 -1.22 -0.38
N ALA A 120 -12.31 -0.08 0.06
CA ALA A 120 -11.72 0.71 1.14
C ALA A 120 -11.60 -0.11 2.43
N LEU A 121 -12.62 -0.89 2.77
CA LEU A 121 -12.60 -1.80 3.90
C LEU A 121 -11.48 -2.85 3.78
N VAL A 122 -11.37 -3.53 2.63
CA VAL A 122 -10.32 -4.52 2.39
C VAL A 122 -8.92 -3.89 2.50
N VAL A 123 -8.71 -2.73 1.88
CA VAL A 123 -7.42 -2.01 1.93
C VAL A 123 -7.05 -1.61 3.35
N THR A 124 -7.99 -1.06 4.11
CA THR A 124 -7.72 -0.61 5.49
C THR A 124 -7.47 -1.78 6.43
N LEU A 125 -8.27 -2.85 6.34
CA LEU A 125 -8.10 -4.06 7.14
C LEU A 125 -6.79 -4.79 6.80
N SER A 126 -6.41 -4.91 5.53
CA SER A 126 -5.13 -5.55 5.16
C SER A 126 -3.92 -4.76 5.68
N THR A 127 -3.99 -3.43 5.61
CA THR A 127 -2.93 -2.54 6.08
C THR A 127 -2.81 -2.53 7.61
N MET A 128 -3.92 -2.63 8.34
CA MET A 128 -3.87 -2.81 9.80
C MET A 128 -3.39 -4.22 10.16
N GLY A 129 -3.88 -5.25 9.46
CA GLY A 129 -3.51 -6.65 9.66
C GLY A 129 -2.02 -6.91 9.42
N SER A 130 -1.35 -6.16 8.54
CA SER A 130 0.09 -6.32 8.33
C SER A 130 0.94 -6.03 9.57
N LEU A 131 0.51 -5.12 10.44
CA LEU A 131 1.21 -4.88 11.72
C LEU A 131 1.04 -6.04 12.70
N VAL A 132 -0.13 -6.67 12.71
CA VAL A 132 -0.38 -7.87 13.52
C VAL A 132 0.52 -9.01 13.03
N VAL A 133 0.61 -9.21 11.71
CA VAL A 133 1.52 -10.21 11.12
C VAL A 133 2.98 -9.88 11.45
N LEU A 134 3.40 -8.62 11.33
CA LEU A 134 4.76 -8.21 11.69
C LEU A 134 5.07 -8.45 13.17
N ALA A 135 4.12 -8.15 14.06
CA ALA A 135 4.25 -8.44 15.49
C ALA A 135 4.37 -9.95 15.77
N MET A 136 3.60 -10.78 15.06
CA MET A 136 3.71 -12.25 15.14
C MET A 136 5.08 -12.74 14.65
N VAL A 137 5.62 -12.17 13.57
CA VAL A 137 6.97 -12.49 13.07
C VAL A 137 8.03 -12.14 14.10
N PHE A 138 7.97 -10.96 14.72
CA PHE A 138 8.90 -10.60 15.79
C PHE A 138 8.78 -11.51 17.01
N ARG A 139 7.57 -11.91 17.40
CA ARG A 139 7.39 -12.93 18.46
C ARG A 139 7.97 -14.28 18.09
N LEU A 140 7.79 -14.72 16.83
CA LEU A 140 8.31 -15.99 16.35
C LEU A 140 9.85 -16.02 16.42
N ILE A 141 10.52 -14.93 16.02
CA ILE A 141 11.98 -14.79 16.07
C ILE A 141 12.48 -14.75 17.53
N GLY A 142 11.77 -14.06 18.43
CA GLY A 142 12.16 -13.87 19.83
C GLY A 142 11.97 -15.07 20.77
N GLY A 143 12.05 -16.30 20.26
CA GLY A 143 11.94 -17.53 21.07
C GLY A 143 10.54 -18.18 21.11
N GLY A 144 9.68 -17.88 20.13
CA GLY A 144 8.44 -18.61 19.87
C GLY A 144 7.17 -18.05 20.51
N PHE A 145 6.01 -18.59 20.09
CA PHE A 145 4.69 -18.29 20.67
C PHE A 145 4.61 -18.85 22.09
N GLN A 146 5.23 -18.16 23.05
CA GLN A 146 4.83 -18.29 24.44
C GLN A 146 3.45 -17.65 24.54
N ILE A 147 2.40 -18.45 24.25
CA ILE A 147 1.05 -18.12 24.69
C ILE A 147 1.20 -17.87 26.18
N PRO A 148 0.89 -16.68 26.70
CA PRO A 148 0.87 -16.47 28.14
C PRO A 148 0.01 -17.60 28.68
N THR A 149 0.62 -18.54 29.38
CA THR A 149 -0.13 -19.59 30.06
C THR A 149 -1.10 -18.83 30.94
N LEU A 150 -2.37 -18.86 30.56
CA LEU A 150 -3.47 -18.28 31.29
C LEU A 150 -3.46 -19.01 32.62
N SER A 151 -2.69 -18.49 33.57
CA SER A 151 -2.88 -18.84 34.98
C SER A 151 -4.30 -18.40 35.30
N ASP A 152 -5.06 -19.29 35.94
CA ASP A 152 -6.52 -19.19 36.14
C ASP A 152 -7.00 -17.91 36.86
N ASP A 153 -6.09 -17.03 37.26
CA ASP A 153 -6.36 -15.96 38.22
C ASP A 153 -6.65 -14.58 37.63
N SER A 154 -6.75 -14.36 36.30
CA SER A 154 -6.75 -12.95 35.86
C SER A 154 -7.29 -12.61 34.46
N ALA A 155 -8.63 -12.52 34.35
CA ALA A 155 -9.26 -11.65 33.34
C ALA A 155 -8.74 -10.19 33.43
N GLY A 156 -8.30 -9.75 34.62
CA GLY A 156 -7.61 -8.47 34.80
C GLY A 156 -6.23 -8.40 34.12
N SER A 157 -5.47 -9.50 34.10
CA SER A 157 -4.09 -9.54 33.57
C SER A 157 -4.03 -9.41 32.06
N LEU A 158 -5.11 -9.73 31.33
CA LEU A 158 -5.14 -9.52 29.88
C LEU A 158 -5.03 -8.05 29.50
N VAL A 159 -5.77 -7.18 30.19
CA VAL A 159 -5.70 -5.72 29.95
C VAL A 159 -4.39 -5.17 30.50
N THR A 160 -4.02 -5.55 31.73
CA THR A 160 -2.79 -5.07 32.35
C THR A 160 -1.56 -5.53 31.59
N GLY A 161 -1.53 -6.76 31.08
CA GLY A 161 -0.44 -7.35 30.30
C GLY A 161 -0.29 -6.77 28.90
N LEU A 162 -1.36 -6.24 28.30
CA LEU A 162 -1.26 -5.53 27.02
C LEU A 162 -0.53 -4.20 27.18
N PHE A 163 -0.72 -3.52 28.31
CA PHE A 163 -0.10 -2.24 28.64
C PHE A 163 1.14 -2.35 29.53
N ALA A 164 1.40 -3.53 30.12
CA ALA A 164 2.61 -3.81 30.85
C ALA A 164 3.76 -3.75 29.85
N MET A 165 4.54 -2.67 29.96
CA MET A 165 5.73 -2.50 29.16
C MET A 165 6.69 -3.64 29.52
N PRO A 166 6.99 -4.57 28.59
CA PRO A 166 8.01 -5.56 28.88
C PRO A 166 9.29 -4.80 29.23
N SER A 167 10.00 -5.22 30.28
CA SER A 167 11.27 -4.59 30.61
C SER A 167 12.11 -4.58 29.35
N LEU A 168 12.52 -3.40 28.88
CA LEU A 168 13.38 -3.20 27.71
C LEU A 168 14.81 -3.67 28.01
N GLY A 169 14.96 -4.84 28.63
CA GLY A 169 16.23 -5.43 28.99
C GLY A 169 17.04 -5.70 27.74
N MET A 170 17.81 -4.71 27.28
CA MET A 170 18.68 -4.83 26.12
C MET A 170 19.85 -5.81 26.34
N ALA A 171 19.95 -6.36 27.55
CA ALA A 171 20.92 -7.40 27.88
C ALA A 171 20.65 -8.72 27.13
N ALA A 172 19.40 -9.00 26.74
CA ALA A 172 19.04 -10.24 26.06
C ALA A 172 18.47 -9.96 24.64
N PRO A 173 18.97 -10.63 23.59
CA PRO A 173 18.44 -10.46 22.23
C PRO A 173 16.95 -10.82 22.15
N ASP A 174 16.48 -11.79 22.92
CA ASP A 174 15.06 -12.20 22.95
C ASP A 174 14.13 -11.10 23.46
N ALA A 175 14.59 -10.32 24.44
CA ALA A 175 13.82 -9.20 24.99
C ALA A 175 13.63 -8.09 23.94
N MET A 176 14.62 -7.87 23.06
CA MET A 176 14.50 -6.90 21.96
C MET A 176 13.40 -7.27 20.98
N TRP A 177 13.31 -8.55 20.59
CA TRP A 177 12.27 -9.03 19.68
C TRP A 177 10.87 -8.96 20.32
N LYS A 178 10.76 -9.29 21.62
CA LYS A 178 9.51 -9.15 22.39
C LYS A 178 9.06 -7.69 22.48
N ALA A 179 9.98 -6.77 22.75
CA ALA A 179 9.71 -5.34 22.73
C ALA A 179 9.29 -4.85 21.34
N ALA A 180 9.93 -5.36 20.28
CA ALA A 180 9.59 -5.00 18.92
C ALA A 180 8.17 -5.45 18.54
N ALA A 181 7.80 -6.69 18.91
CA ALA A 181 6.45 -7.20 18.75
C ALA A 181 5.41 -6.40 19.53
N TRP A 182 5.74 -5.98 20.76
CA TRP A 182 4.89 -5.13 21.58
C TRP A 182 4.67 -3.76 20.94
N LEU A 183 5.73 -3.10 20.45
CA LEU A 183 5.63 -1.82 19.74
C LEU A 183 4.77 -1.93 18.47
N CYS A 184 4.92 -2.99 17.69
CA CYS A 184 4.08 -3.23 16.50
C CYS A 184 2.62 -3.48 16.88
N SER A 185 2.38 -4.18 17.99
CA SER A 185 1.03 -4.42 18.52
C SER A 185 0.39 -3.12 18.99
N LEU A 186 1.15 -2.28 19.72
CA LEU A 186 0.70 -0.95 20.13
C LEU A 186 0.36 -0.09 18.92
N GLN A 187 1.21 -0.09 17.90
CA GLN A 187 0.96 0.61 16.65
C GLN A 187 -0.32 0.11 15.96
N ALA A 188 -0.57 -1.21 15.93
CA ALA A 188 -1.79 -1.80 15.38
C ALA A 188 -3.03 -1.36 16.16
N VAL A 189 -2.98 -1.38 17.50
CA VAL A 189 -4.06 -0.91 18.37
C VAL A 189 -4.35 0.57 18.11
N CYS A 190 -3.32 1.40 18.05
CA CYS A 190 -3.46 2.83 17.75
C CYS A 190 -4.09 3.09 16.37
N GLN A 191 -3.83 2.25 15.36
CA GLN A 191 -4.46 2.37 14.04
C GLN A 191 -5.94 1.98 14.01
N ILE A 192 -6.37 1.06 14.89
CA ILE A 192 -7.77 0.63 14.99
C ILE A 192 -8.63 1.78 15.52
N PHE A 193 -8.09 2.63 16.40
CA PHE A 193 -8.83 3.77 16.92
C PHE A 193 -9.20 4.74 15.79
N PRO A 194 -10.48 5.15 15.68
CA PRO A 194 -10.98 6.01 14.60
C PRO A 194 -10.66 7.49 14.84
N LEU A 195 -9.38 7.77 15.05
CA LEU A 195 -8.82 9.11 15.13
C LEU A 195 -8.83 9.80 13.75
N PRO A 196 -8.73 11.13 13.70
CA PRO A 196 -8.70 11.84 12.43
C PRO A 196 -7.60 11.29 11.51
N ARG A 197 -8.00 10.94 10.28
CA ARG A 197 -7.11 10.43 9.19
C ARG A 197 -6.48 9.05 9.42
N SER A 198 -6.77 8.39 10.54
CA SER A 198 -6.33 7.01 10.78
C SER A 198 -7.05 6.02 9.85
N LEU A 199 -6.45 4.85 9.67
CA LEU A 199 -7.08 3.75 8.94
C LEU A 199 -8.36 3.29 9.64
N GLY A 200 -8.38 3.24 10.97
CA GLY A 200 -9.55 2.90 11.77
C GLY A 200 -10.76 3.79 11.45
N ARG A 201 -10.55 5.09 11.20
CA ARG A 201 -11.64 6.01 10.83
C ARG A 201 -12.22 5.68 9.46
N GLN A 202 -11.36 5.30 8.51
CA GLN A 202 -11.76 4.94 7.15
C GLN A 202 -12.46 3.57 7.13
N THR A 203 -11.98 2.61 7.92
CA THR A 203 -12.67 1.34 8.19
C THR A 203 -14.07 1.60 8.76
N TYR A 204 -14.18 2.49 9.75
CA TYR A 204 -15.46 2.83 10.36
C TYR A 204 -16.43 3.50 9.37
N GLY A 205 -15.92 4.39 8.50
CA GLY A 205 -16.71 4.99 7.43
C GLY A 205 -17.15 4.00 6.38
N ALA A 206 -16.27 3.09 5.97
CA ALA A 206 -16.60 2.04 5.02
C ALA A 206 -17.70 1.12 5.58
N LEU A 207 -17.58 0.71 6.85
CA LEU A 207 -18.63 -0.07 7.53
C LEU A 207 -19.94 0.69 7.61
N THR A 208 -19.92 1.97 7.99
CA THR A 208 -21.13 2.81 8.04
C THR A 208 -21.79 2.91 6.65
N ALA A 209 -21.01 3.10 5.59
CA ALA A 209 -21.52 3.16 4.22
C ALA A 209 -22.07 1.81 3.73
N ILE A 210 -21.44 0.69 4.11
CA ILE A 210 -21.92 -0.67 3.75
C ILE A 210 -23.22 -1.00 4.48
N CYS A 211 -23.30 -0.73 5.78
CA CYS A 211 -24.50 -0.99 6.59
C CYS A 211 -25.62 0.01 6.29
N GLY A 212 -25.25 1.24 5.92
CA GLY A 212 -26.16 2.38 5.71
C GLY A 212 -26.63 2.57 4.29
N THR A 213 -26.59 1.55 3.42
CA THR A 213 -27.00 1.68 1.99
C THR A 213 -28.41 2.23 1.77
N ARG A 214 -29.31 2.12 2.76
CA ARG A 214 -30.68 2.66 2.73
C ARG A 214 -30.84 3.99 3.47
N LEU A 215 -29.79 4.49 4.10
CA LEU A 215 -29.81 5.71 4.90
C LEU A 215 -29.26 6.87 4.08
N ASP A 216 -29.95 8.01 4.14
CA ASP A 216 -29.45 9.25 3.57
C ASP A 216 -28.10 9.65 4.19
N LEU A 217 -27.28 10.37 3.43
CA LEU A 217 -25.98 10.86 3.89
C LEU A 217 -26.04 11.57 5.27
N PRO A 218 -27.01 12.46 5.58
CA PRO A 218 -27.11 13.09 6.90
C PRO A 218 -27.41 12.08 8.02
N ALA A 219 -28.16 11.01 7.74
CA ALA A 219 -28.41 9.94 8.69
C ALA A 219 -27.14 9.11 8.94
N GLN A 220 -26.40 8.75 7.89
CA GLN A 220 -25.11 8.05 8.02
C GLN A 220 -24.10 8.86 8.85
N VAL A 221 -23.98 10.16 8.60
CA VAL A 221 -23.11 11.06 9.39
C VAL A 221 -23.53 11.07 10.86
N ARG A 222 -24.83 11.15 11.16
CA ARG A 222 -25.33 11.10 12.55
C ARG A 222 -24.98 9.78 13.23
N VAL A 223 -25.15 8.65 12.54
CA VAL A 223 -24.80 7.32 13.06
C VAL A 223 -23.29 7.24 13.34
N PHE A 224 -22.45 7.62 12.36
CA PHE A 224 -21.00 7.62 12.53
C PHE A 224 -20.58 8.42 13.77
N ARG A 225 -21.09 9.65 13.90
CA ARG A 225 -20.77 10.54 15.04
C ARG A 225 -21.19 9.95 16.38
N ARG A 226 -22.41 9.40 16.47
CA ARG A 226 -22.90 8.76 17.69
C ARG A 226 -22.04 7.59 18.10
N CYS A 227 -21.62 6.76 17.15
CA CYS A 227 -20.74 5.65 17.46
C CYS A 227 -19.35 6.10 17.95
N LEU A 228 -18.78 7.17 17.39
CA LEU A 228 -17.54 7.76 17.92
C LEU A 228 -17.71 8.25 19.36
N ILE A 229 -18.85 8.89 19.67
CA ILE A 229 -19.16 9.34 21.03
C ILE A 229 -19.30 8.14 21.97
N VAL A 230 -20.00 7.07 21.57
CA VAL A 230 -20.11 5.84 22.36
C VAL A 230 -18.73 5.23 22.61
N LEU A 231 -17.88 5.15 21.59
CA LEU A 231 -16.51 4.64 21.75
C LEU A 231 -15.66 5.52 22.69
N ALA A 232 -15.81 6.84 22.61
CA ALA A 232 -15.17 7.78 23.52
C ALA A 232 -15.62 7.55 24.97
N MET A 233 -16.92 7.39 25.21
CA MET A 233 -17.47 7.11 26.54
C MET A 233 -17.01 5.76 27.08
N LEU A 234 -16.97 4.71 26.25
CA LEU A 234 -16.41 3.41 26.66
C LEU A 234 -14.93 3.52 27.03
N THR A 235 -14.15 4.26 26.26
CA THR A 235 -12.73 4.51 26.56
C THR A 235 -12.56 5.31 27.85
N MET A 236 -13.46 6.26 28.14
CA MET A 236 -13.49 7.01 29.39
C MET A 236 -13.81 6.12 30.59
N VAL A 237 -14.78 5.21 30.47
CA VAL A 237 -15.09 4.23 31.53
C VAL A 237 -13.88 3.34 31.81
N LEU A 238 -13.17 2.88 30.77
CA LEU A 238 -11.92 2.13 30.93
C LEU A 238 -10.82 2.97 31.61
N ALA A 239 -10.73 4.26 31.31
CA ALA A 239 -9.78 5.16 31.98
C ALA A 239 -10.09 5.28 33.49
N MET A 240 -11.36 5.48 33.85
CA MET A 240 -11.83 5.56 35.24
C MET A 240 -11.62 4.23 35.98
N TRP A 241 -11.89 3.12 35.31
CA TRP A 241 -11.62 1.79 35.85
C TRP A 241 -10.13 1.59 36.13
N SER A 242 -9.26 1.97 35.19
CA SER A 242 -7.80 1.90 35.35
C SER A 242 -7.31 2.79 36.49
N LEU A 243 -7.89 3.97 36.67
CA LEU A 243 -7.58 4.87 37.78
C LEU A 243 -7.89 4.19 39.13
N ALA A 244 -9.05 3.53 39.26
CA ALA A 244 -9.45 2.84 40.48
C ALA A 244 -8.52 1.67 40.87
N GLN A 245 -7.85 1.04 39.89
CA GLN A 245 -6.94 -0.08 40.13
C GLN A 245 -5.48 0.33 40.38
N THR A 246 -5.13 1.62 40.33
CA THR A 246 -3.72 2.03 40.34
C THR A 246 -3.11 1.91 41.74
N THR A 247 -2.40 0.81 42.01
CA THR A 247 -1.63 0.57 43.24
C THR A 247 -0.15 0.93 43.06
N SER A 248 0.14 2.23 43.13
CA SER A 248 1.42 2.87 43.52
C SER A 248 2.81 2.51 42.91
N THR A 249 2.99 1.60 41.95
CA THR A 249 4.37 1.28 41.43
C THR A 249 4.61 1.50 39.94
N GLY A 250 3.58 1.84 39.14
CA GLY A 250 3.71 2.02 37.68
C GLY A 250 3.34 3.42 37.18
N LEU A 251 3.78 3.74 35.96
CA LEU A 251 3.33 4.94 35.25
C LEU A 251 1.81 4.80 35.00
N PRO A 252 0.98 5.73 35.50
CA PRO A 252 -0.46 5.58 35.39
C PRO A 252 -0.89 5.60 33.93
N SER A 253 -1.63 4.58 33.48
CA SER A 253 -2.15 4.47 32.12
C SER A 253 -3.43 5.29 31.90
N TRP A 254 -4.15 5.61 32.98
CA TRP A 254 -5.40 6.37 32.93
C TRP A 254 -5.30 7.74 32.21
N PRO A 255 -4.22 8.53 32.31
CA PRO A 255 -4.13 9.82 31.61
C PRO A 255 -4.09 9.64 30.10
N ILE A 256 -3.46 8.57 29.62
CA ILE A 256 -3.38 8.24 28.19
C ILE A 256 -4.76 7.85 27.67
N LEU A 257 -5.47 6.98 28.40
CA LEU A 257 -6.84 6.57 28.04
C LEU A 257 -7.81 7.75 28.09
N PHE A 258 -7.68 8.62 29.10
CA PHE A 258 -8.48 9.84 29.23
C PHE A 258 -8.23 10.80 28.05
N GLY A 259 -6.97 11.04 27.70
CA GLY A 259 -6.60 11.84 26.53
C GLY A 259 -7.13 11.25 25.23
N LEU A 260 -7.06 9.93 25.07
CA LEU A 260 -7.62 9.23 23.92
C LEU A 260 -9.15 9.36 23.84
N ALA A 261 -9.86 9.22 24.96
CA ALA A 261 -11.30 9.43 25.03
C ALA A 261 -11.68 10.86 24.61
N LEU A 262 -10.96 11.87 25.11
CA LEU A 262 -11.16 13.27 24.71
C LEU A 262 -10.89 13.49 23.22
N LEU A 263 -9.80 12.91 22.69
CA LEU A 263 -9.47 12.99 21.26
C LEU A 263 -10.54 12.34 20.38
N LEU A 264 -11.10 11.20 20.79
CA LEU A 264 -12.21 10.54 20.07
C LEU A 264 -13.48 11.39 20.10
N TRP A 265 -13.80 11.98 21.25
CA TRP A 265 -14.93 12.90 21.36
C TRP A 265 -14.74 14.11 20.44
N VAL A 266 -13.61 14.82 20.52
CA VAL A 266 -13.31 15.96 19.64
C VAL A 266 -13.31 15.55 18.17
N SER A 267 -12.78 14.36 17.86
CA SER A 267 -12.79 13.79 16.50
C SER A 267 -14.21 13.63 15.94
N SER A 268 -15.21 13.35 16.77
CA SER A 268 -16.61 13.19 16.33
C SER A 268 -17.21 14.43 15.68
N TYR A 269 -16.72 15.63 16.00
CA TYR A 269 -17.24 16.88 15.41
C TYR A 269 -16.56 17.30 14.12
N ARG A 270 -15.48 16.61 13.70
CA ARG A 270 -14.74 17.00 12.50
C ARG A 270 -15.56 16.81 11.22
N SER A 271 -15.30 17.68 10.24
CA SER A 271 -15.95 17.68 8.92
C SER A 271 -15.44 16.57 8.00
N ASP A 272 -14.32 15.92 8.34
CA ASP A 272 -13.74 14.82 7.58
C ASP A 272 -14.67 13.60 7.50
N ILE A 273 -15.53 13.36 8.50
CA ILE A 273 -16.58 12.32 8.45
C ILE A 273 -17.46 12.50 7.22
N VAL A 274 -17.91 13.74 6.98
CA VAL A 274 -18.79 14.06 5.86
C VAL A 274 -18.04 13.86 4.54
N GLN A 275 -16.75 14.21 4.49
CA GLN A 275 -15.93 14.03 3.30
C GLN A 275 -15.71 12.55 2.97
N ILE A 276 -15.44 11.72 3.97
CA ILE A 276 -15.27 10.26 3.81
C ILE A 276 -16.56 9.64 3.26
N LEU A 277 -17.70 9.91 3.90
CA LEU A 277 -18.99 9.33 3.49
C LEU A 277 -19.44 9.82 2.12
N ARG A 278 -19.27 11.12 1.80
CA ARG A 278 -19.51 11.64 0.45
C ARG A 278 -18.63 10.96 -0.59
N ALA A 279 -17.35 10.77 -0.29
CA ALA A 279 -16.43 10.12 -1.23
C ALA A 279 -16.87 8.68 -1.55
N PHE A 280 -17.43 7.98 -0.57
CA PHE A 280 -18.03 6.65 -0.73
C PHE A 280 -19.33 6.66 -1.54
N GLU A 281 -20.22 7.61 -1.29
CA GLU A 281 -21.46 7.82 -2.05
C GLU A 281 -21.16 8.04 -3.55
N PHE A 282 -20.28 9.00 -3.87
CA PHE A 282 -19.86 9.26 -5.25
C PHE A 282 -19.24 8.04 -5.94
N SER A 283 -18.47 7.23 -5.20
CA SER A 283 -17.85 6.03 -5.77
C SER A 283 -18.88 4.94 -6.10
N THR A 284 -20.00 4.91 -5.36
CA THR A 284 -21.07 3.93 -5.54
C THR A 284 -21.94 4.32 -6.75
N GLU A 285 -22.27 5.60 -6.88
CA GLU A 285 -23.00 6.16 -8.03
C GLU A 285 -22.20 6.06 -9.34
N ALA A 286 -20.89 6.37 -9.30
CA ALA A 286 -20.03 6.19 -10.45
C ALA A 286 -19.91 4.70 -10.83
N GLY A 287 -19.88 3.81 -9.84
CA GLY A 287 -19.79 2.37 -10.06
C GLY A 287 -20.99 1.76 -10.79
N SER A 288 -22.21 2.26 -10.56
CA SER A 288 -23.41 1.78 -11.26
C SER A 288 -23.43 2.22 -12.72
N SER A 289 -22.95 3.43 -13.02
CA SER A 289 -22.89 3.98 -14.38
C SER A 289 -21.66 3.51 -15.18
N GLN A 290 -20.57 3.18 -14.49
CA GLN A 290 -19.25 2.93 -15.08
C GLN A 290 -18.79 1.47 -14.98
N SER A 291 -19.72 0.53 -14.80
CA SER A 291 -19.48 -0.92 -14.97
C SER A 291 -19.09 -1.32 -16.41
N ARG A 292 -18.77 -0.37 -17.28
CA ARG A 292 -17.91 -0.59 -18.45
C ARG A 292 -16.47 -0.79 -17.98
N ARG A 293 -16.16 -2.06 -17.65
CA ARG A 293 -14.83 -2.66 -17.42
C ARG A 293 -13.66 -1.73 -17.77
N GLN A 294 -13.19 -0.92 -16.81
CA GLN A 294 -11.83 -0.43 -16.93
C GLN A 294 -10.89 -1.64 -16.77
N PRO A 295 -10.00 -1.90 -17.74
CA PRO A 295 -9.08 -3.03 -17.65
C PRO A 295 -8.20 -2.82 -16.41
N SER A 296 -8.16 -3.83 -15.55
CA SER A 296 -7.37 -3.82 -14.32
C SER A 296 -5.92 -3.43 -14.62
N LEU A 297 -5.24 -2.77 -13.68
CA LEU A 297 -3.82 -2.44 -13.85
C LEU A 297 -2.99 -3.68 -14.19
N VAL A 298 -3.36 -4.85 -13.65
CA VAL A 298 -2.79 -6.16 -14.01
C VAL A 298 -3.04 -6.49 -15.48
N ALA A 299 -4.25 -6.27 -16.01
CA ALA A 299 -4.53 -6.42 -17.43
C ALA A 299 -3.69 -5.45 -18.28
N LYS A 300 -3.52 -4.19 -17.88
CA LYS A 300 -2.65 -3.22 -18.56
C LYS A 300 -1.18 -3.62 -18.52
N VAL A 301 -0.69 -4.17 -17.40
CA VAL A 301 0.69 -4.67 -17.27
C VAL A 301 0.88 -5.93 -18.13
N LYS A 302 -0.07 -6.87 -18.08
CA LYS A 302 -0.09 -8.07 -18.93
C LYS A 302 -0.14 -7.68 -20.41
N GLU A 303 -0.91 -6.67 -20.77
CA GLU A 303 -1.00 -6.11 -22.12
C GLU A 303 0.31 -5.44 -22.53
N ARG A 304 0.96 -4.65 -21.66
CA ARG A 304 2.30 -4.09 -21.91
C ARG A 304 3.35 -5.19 -22.11
N LEU A 305 3.32 -6.24 -21.30
CA LEU A 305 4.20 -7.41 -21.43
C LEU A 305 3.94 -8.13 -22.75
N ASN A 306 2.68 -8.38 -23.09
CA ASN A 306 2.29 -8.99 -24.36
C ASN A 306 2.69 -8.12 -25.55
N ARG A 307 2.55 -6.80 -25.46
CA ARG A 307 2.98 -5.84 -26.49
C ARG A 307 4.49 -5.85 -26.66
N LYS A 308 5.26 -5.89 -25.57
CA LYS A 308 6.72 -6.06 -25.61
C LYS A 308 7.12 -7.39 -26.25
N ARG A 309 6.44 -8.49 -25.92
CA ARG A 309 6.67 -9.80 -26.55
C ARG A 309 6.34 -9.79 -28.04
N LYS A 310 5.21 -9.17 -28.44
CA LYS A 310 4.84 -8.99 -29.85
C LYS A 310 5.85 -8.14 -30.60
N LEU A 311 6.32 -7.03 -30.03
CA LEU A 311 7.35 -6.19 -30.64
C LEU A 311 8.69 -6.92 -30.80
N LYS A 312 9.09 -7.74 -29.81
CA LYS A 312 10.30 -8.58 -29.93
C LYS A 312 10.16 -9.61 -31.06
N ARG A 313 9.00 -10.27 -31.17
CA ARG A 313 8.71 -11.20 -32.27
C ARG A 313 8.71 -10.49 -33.62
N LEU A 314 8.09 -9.32 -33.71
CA LEU A 314 8.02 -8.56 -34.96
C LEU A 314 9.39 -8.07 -35.40
N LYS A 315 10.25 -7.64 -34.47
CA LYS A 315 11.66 -7.31 -34.77
C LYS A 315 12.44 -8.52 -35.27
N ALA A 316 12.25 -9.69 -34.66
CA ALA A 316 12.92 -10.91 -35.11
C ALA A 316 12.50 -11.30 -36.54
N VAL A 317 11.20 -11.20 -36.85
CA VAL A 317 10.68 -11.46 -38.21
C VAL A 317 11.20 -10.44 -39.22
N MET A 318 11.16 -9.14 -38.92
CA MET A 318 11.71 -8.12 -39.83
C MET A 318 13.21 -8.31 -40.09
N GLN A 319 13.97 -8.76 -39.09
CA GLN A 319 15.39 -9.00 -39.26
C GLN A 319 15.65 -10.25 -40.11
N GLN A 320 14.79 -11.26 -40.00
CA GLN A 320 14.81 -12.43 -40.89
C GLN A 320 14.47 -12.03 -42.33
N GLU A 321 13.38 -11.30 -42.57
CA GLU A 321 12.98 -10.84 -43.90
C GLU A 321 14.08 -9.98 -44.55
N ARG A 322 14.74 -9.11 -43.77
CA ARG A 322 15.84 -8.28 -44.27
C ARG A 322 17.05 -9.11 -44.68
N ASN A 323 17.38 -10.16 -43.91
CA ASN A 323 18.46 -11.08 -44.27
C ASN A 323 18.09 -11.89 -45.52
N GLU A 324 16.85 -12.38 -45.61
CA GLU A 324 16.35 -13.10 -46.79
C GLU A 324 16.36 -12.22 -48.06
N ALA A 325 16.01 -10.93 -47.94
CA ALA A 325 16.08 -9.99 -49.06
C ALA A 325 17.53 -9.71 -49.51
N VAL A 326 18.47 -9.61 -48.56
CA VAL A 326 19.91 -9.47 -48.88
C VAL A 326 20.45 -10.72 -49.54
N ASP A 327 20.06 -11.90 -49.05
CA ASP A 327 20.44 -13.19 -49.63
C ASP A 327 19.85 -13.37 -51.03
N ALA A 328 18.59 -12.94 -51.28
CA ALA A 328 17.96 -12.98 -52.60
C ALA A 328 18.64 -12.06 -53.61
N ALA A 329 18.99 -10.82 -53.21
CA ALA A 329 19.73 -9.90 -54.07
C ALA A 329 21.14 -10.44 -54.41
N ARG A 330 21.81 -11.09 -53.45
CA ARG A 330 23.09 -11.77 -53.70
C ARG A 330 22.92 -13.01 -54.59
N LEU A 331 21.81 -13.73 -54.49
CA LEU A 331 21.54 -14.92 -55.28
C LEU A 331 21.46 -14.58 -56.78
N ASP A 332 20.83 -13.47 -57.14
CA ASP A 332 20.76 -13.02 -58.55
C ASP A 332 22.15 -12.72 -59.13
N ASP A 333 23.02 -12.05 -58.36
CA ASP A 333 24.40 -11.79 -58.76
C ASP A 333 25.21 -13.09 -58.90
N ILE A 334 25.01 -14.04 -57.98
CA ILE A 334 25.62 -15.38 -58.00
C ILE A 334 25.16 -16.17 -59.24
N LEU A 335 23.86 -16.17 -59.54
CA LEU A 335 23.30 -16.86 -60.71
C LEU A 335 23.83 -16.26 -62.02
N ARG A 336 23.99 -14.93 -62.08
CA ARG A 336 24.56 -14.24 -63.23
C ARG A 336 26.02 -14.65 -63.46
N ARG A 337 26.83 -14.71 -62.39
CA ARG A 337 28.23 -15.17 -62.43
C ARG A 337 28.35 -16.65 -62.81
N LEU A 338 27.51 -17.50 -62.21
CA LEU A 338 27.44 -18.93 -62.50
C LEU A 338 27.12 -19.18 -63.99
N HIS A 339 26.19 -18.40 -64.55
CA HIS A 339 25.83 -18.49 -65.96
C HIS A 339 26.97 -18.03 -66.90
N SER A 340 27.77 -17.03 -66.50
CA SER A 340 28.88 -16.52 -67.32
C SER A 340 30.19 -17.32 -67.20
N GLY A 341 30.50 -17.87 -66.03
CA GLY A 341 31.82 -18.43 -65.71
C GLY A 341 31.83 -19.88 -65.27
N GLY A 342 30.67 -20.55 -65.21
CA GLY A 342 30.55 -21.91 -64.68
C GLY A 342 30.82 -21.98 -63.17
N LYS A 343 30.68 -23.19 -62.60
CA LYS A 343 30.70 -23.43 -61.13
C LYS A 343 32.04 -23.06 -60.47
N GLU A 344 33.13 -23.08 -61.22
CA GLU A 344 34.48 -22.78 -60.72
C GLU A 344 34.71 -21.28 -60.48
N SER A 345 33.87 -20.41 -61.05
CA SER A 345 33.94 -18.96 -60.86
C SER A 345 33.34 -18.47 -59.52
N LEU A 346 32.76 -19.37 -58.72
CA LEU A 346 32.09 -19.03 -57.46
C LEU A 346 33.02 -19.14 -56.26
N SER A 347 32.99 -18.11 -55.40
CA SER A 347 33.60 -18.12 -54.08
C SER A 347 33.04 -19.29 -53.23
N ALA A 348 33.88 -19.86 -52.37
CA ALA A 348 33.47 -20.90 -51.42
C ALA A 348 32.29 -20.46 -50.52
N GLU A 349 32.15 -19.15 -50.29
CA GLU A 349 31.05 -18.57 -49.53
C GLU A 349 29.74 -18.59 -50.33
N ASP A 350 29.78 -18.31 -51.63
CA ASP A 350 28.63 -18.35 -52.54
C ASP A 350 28.15 -19.78 -52.79
N GLN A 351 29.08 -20.74 -52.89
CA GLN A 351 28.74 -22.17 -52.99
C GLN A 351 27.98 -22.65 -51.74
N LYS A 352 28.34 -22.14 -50.56
CA LYS A 352 27.67 -22.45 -49.29
C LYS A 352 26.26 -21.84 -49.21
N ILE A 353 26.06 -20.65 -49.79
CA ILE A 353 24.74 -20.02 -49.92
C ILE A 353 23.85 -20.85 -50.85
N LEU A 354 24.34 -21.26 -52.02
CA LEU A 354 23.61 -22.11 -52.97
C LEU A 354 23.21 -23.46 -52.36
N ALA A 355 24.12 -24.11 -51.62
CA ALA A 355 23.81 -25.35 -50.92
C ALA A 355 22.68 -25.17 -49.90
N ARG A 356 22.71 -24.07 -49.13
CA ARG A 356 21.67 -23.75 -48.15
C ARG A 356 20.31 -23.51 -48.81
N VAL A 357 20.25 -22.75 -49.91
CA VAL A 357 19.00 -22.49 -50.65
C VAL A 357 18.46 -23.76 -51.31
N SER A 358 19.34 -24.59 -51.88
CA SER A 358 19.00 -25.92 -52.41
C SER A 358 18.32 -26.79 -51.35
N ASP A 359 18.91 -26.89 -50.16
CA ASP A 359 18.36 -27.67 -49.06
C ASP A 359 17.02 -27.10 -48.57
N GLN A 360 16.88 -25.77 -48.54
CA GLN A 360 15.64 -25.08 -48.18
C GLN A 360 14.51 -25.35 -49.19
N LEU A 361 14.80 -25.29 -50.49
CA LEU A 361 13.85 -25.63 -51.56
C LEU A 361 13.45 -27.10 -51.50
N ARG A 362 14.41 -28.00 -51.26
CA ARG A 362 14.14 -29.44 -51.09
C ARG A 362 13.22 -29.69 -49.91
N LYS A 363 13.46 -29.00 -48.79
CA LYS A 363 12.61 -29.07 -47.58
C LYS A 363 11.21 -28.53 -47.84
N ASN A 364 11.07 -27.36 -48.48
CA ASN A 364 9.76 -26.77 -48.79
C ASN A 364 8.93 -27.64 -49.73
N ARG A 365 9.57 -28.30 -50.72
CA ARG A 365 8.91 -29.25 -51.63
C ARG A 365 8.39 -30.49 -50.90
N SER A 366 9.13 -30.96 -49.89
CA SER A 366 8.69 -32.09 -49.05
C SER A 366 7.53 -31.75 -48.11
N THR A 367 7.46 -30.52 -47.59
CA THR A 367 6.33 -30.04 -46.75
C THR A 367 5.08 -29.65 -47.56
N GLY A 368 5.22 -29.24 -48.82
CA GLY A 368 4.08 -28.95 -49.68
C GLY A 368 3.25 -30.20 -50.02
N ASN A 369 3.92 -31.30 -50.33
CA ASN A 369 3.27 -32.57 -50.68
C ASN A 369 2.48 -33.23 -49.54
N THR A 370 2.77 -32.92 -48.28
CA THR A 370 2.02 -33.46 -47.13
C THR A 370 0.77 -32.64 -46.78
N SER A 371 0.62 -31.43 -47.33
CA SER A 371 -0.53 -30.55 -47.05
C SER A 371 -1.68 -30.66 -48.06
N SER A 372 -1.49 -31.38 -49.17
CA SER A 372 -2.47 -31.57 -50.24
C SER A 372 -3.17 -32.94 -50.22
N GLY A 373 -2.98 -33.74 -49.18
CA GLY A 373 -3.47 -35.11 -49.06
C GLY A 373 -4.48 -35.35 -47.93
N SER A 374 -5.09 -34.30 -47.38
CA SER A 374 -6.10 -34.37 -46.30
C SER A 374 -7.32 -33.54 -46.61
#